data_AF-A0A7X6ZN95-F1
#
_entry.id   AF-A0A7X6ZN95-F1
#
_cell.length_a   1.000
_cell.length_b   1.000
_cell.length_c   1.000
_cell.angle_alpha   90.00
_cell.angle_beta   90.00
_cell.angle_gamma   90.00
#
_symmetry.space_group_name_H-M   'P 1'
#
loop_
_entity.id
_entity.type
_entity.pdbx_description
1 polymer ?
#
loop_
_entity_poly.entity_id
_entity_poly.type
_entity_poly.pdbx_seq_one_letter_code
_entity_poly.pdbx_strand_id
1 'polypeptide(L)'
;MPSPRPRPARLFILAALLAALLPSLALGWAGIQHMHITRAAARNVPNEMVGFRAFARPMVYPSMFPDLWRLWDAAEGPRHYFEPDRLPPGFDLGALSTDRLHAFRNQLSVKPDLLGIGPWTINDLMEDMTEAMRTNDWMWAARCGSALAHYLGDLHMPLHCTRNYNGQETGQYGVHHRVESDMTKSFVGSQDILPPPAVYLDEPFRAIMGWCLESADAAVEILTADRAATAVAEGATDSETYYLKLWELTSDIILERLSSAAGNLSSIYYTAWVNAGRPAIPEPFEELPVFSIFSGVGIDPPEFENRQRSSQQRKYDLIIWSVMGAICVIVIASSLYRGAKLRKALKAK
;
A
#
# COMPACT_ATOMS: atom_id res chain seq x y z
N MET A 1 -51.17 -12.33 -23.93
CA MET A 1 -50.43 -12.76 -22.73
C MET A 1 -49.44 -11.67 -22.36
N PRO A 2 -49.53 -11.02 -21.20
CA PRO A 2 -48.49 -10.11 -20.74
C PRO A 2 -47.37 -10.92 -20.07
N SER A 3 -46.12 -10.65 -20.44
CA SER A 3 -44.94 -11.24 -19.80
C SER A 3 -44.88 -10.83 -18.31
N PRO A 4 -44.49 -11.74 -17.40
CA PRO A 4 -44.40 -11.41 -15.99
C PRO A 4 -43.25 -10.43 -15.77
N ARG A 5 -43.57 -9.21 -15.34
CA ARG A 5 -42.57 -8.24 -14.87
C ARG A 5 -41.85 -8.83 -13.66
N PRO A 6 -40.51 -8.85 -13.62
CA PRO A 6 -39.77 -9.37 -12.46
C PRO A 6 -40.11 -8.53 -11.22
N ARG A 7 -40.47 -9.21 -10.12
CA ARG A 7 -40.82 -8.58 -8.84
C ARG A 7 -39.62 -7.78 -8.29
N PRO A 8 -39.82 -6.58 -7.70
CA PRO A 8 -38.74 -5.69 -7.26
C PRO A 8 -37.78 -6.38 -6.28
N ALA A 9 -38.25 -7.32 -5.47
CA ALA A 9 -37.42 -8.10 -4.56
C ALA A 9 -36.31 -8.91 -5.26
N ARG A 10 -36.54 -9.40 -6.49
CA ARG A 10 -35.51 -10.12 -7.26
C ARG A 10 -34.42 -9.19 -7.81
N LEU A 11 -34.79 -7.96 -8.17
CA LEU A 11 -33.84 -6.92 -8.59
C LEU A 11 -32.98 -6.44 -7.41
N PHE A 12 -33.55 -6.33 -6.21
CA PHE A 12 -32.80 -6.01 -5.00
C PHE A 12 -31.83 -7.12 -4.58
N ILE A 13 -32.25 -8.39 -4.63
CA ILE A 13 -31.37 -9.53 -4.33
C ILE A 13 -30.26 -9.65 -5.38
N LEU A 14 -30.58 -9.44 -6.67
CA LEU A 14 -29.58 -9.47 -7.73
C LEU A 14 -28.60 -8.30 -7.61
N ALA A 15 -29.07 -7.09 -7.25
CA ALA A 15 -28.21 -5.94 -6.99
C ALA A 15 -27.33 -6.14 -5.74
N ALA A 16 -27.85 -6.76 -4.67
CA ALA A 16 -27.08 -7.09 -3.48
C ALA A 16 -26.04 -8.20 -3.75
N LEU A 17 -26.38 -9.21 -4.55
CA LEU A 17 -25.44 -10.24 -4.99
C LEU A 17 -24.38 -9.69 -5.96
N LEU A 18 -24.74 -8.75 -6.85
CA LEU A 18 -23.79 -8.03 -7.71
C LEU A 18 -22.89 -7.10 -6.89
N ALA A 19 -23.40 -6.45 -5.85
CA ALA A 19 -22.60 -5.64 -4.92
C ALA A 19 -21.66 -6.49 -4.06
N ALA A 20 -22.04 -7.74 -3.75
CA ALA A 20 -21.18 -8.72 -3.07
C ALA A 20 -20.17 -9.42 -4.01
N LEU A 21 -20.38 -9.32 -5.34
CA LEU A 21 -19.48 -9.81 -6.39
C LEU A 21 -18.54 -8.72 -6.91
N LEU A 22 -18.74 -7.46 -6.54
CA LEU A 22 -17.69 -6.46 -6.67
C LEU A 22 -16.60 -6.88 -5.68
N PRO A 23 -15.36 -7.18 -6.11
CA PRO A 23 -14.26 -7.18 -5.16
C PRO A 23 -14.35 -5.82 -4.50
N SER A 24 -14.47 -5.81 -3.18
CA SER A 24 -14.08 -4.65 -2.40
C SER A 24 -12.67 -4.33 -2.85
N LEU A 25 -12.51 -3.37 -3.77
CA LEU A 25 -11.26 -2.69 -4.09
C LEU A 25 -10.83 -1.84 -2.89
N ALA A 26 -10.95 -2.44 -1.71
CA ALA A 26 -10.39 -1.97 -0.48
C ALA A 26 -8.90 -2.26 -0.62
N LEU A 27 -8.20 -1.24 -1.11
CA LEU A 27 -6.77 -1.08 -0.95
C LEU A 27 -6.48 -1.25 0.55
N GLY A 28 -6.18 -2.48 0.96
CA GLY A 28 -5.48 -2.78 2.21
C GLY A 28 -4.01 -2.38 2.02
N TRP A 29 -3.44 -1.66 3.00
CA TRP A 29 -2.15 -0.94 3.04
C TRP A 29 -2.10 0.10 1.91
N ALA A 30 -3.25 0.32 1.27
CA ALA A 30 -3.96 1.58 1.09
C ALA A 30 -3.32 2.59 0.16
N GLY A 31 -2.19 2.24 -0.43
CA GLY A 31 -1.27 3.16 -1.11
C GLY A 31 -0.70 4.25 -0.20
N ILE A 32 -1.46 4.79 0.76
CA ILE A 32 -1.10 5.98 1.50
C ILE A 32 0.04 5.75 2.50
N GLN A 33 0.11 4.60 3.17
CA GLN A 33 1.25 4.27 4.03
C GLN A 33 2.53 4.09 3.20
N HIS A 34 2.49 3.36 2.07
CA HIS A 34 3.64 3.27 1.15
C HIS A 34 4.07 4.65 0.64
N MET A 35 3.11 5.52 0.30
CA MET A 35 3.37 6.91 -0.08
C MET A 35 4.04 7.71 1.05
N HIS A 36 3.61 7.53 2.30
CA HIS A 36 4.20 8.18 3.47
C HIS A 36 5.63 7.69 3.71
N ILE A 37 5.85 6.37 3.72
CA ILE A 37 7.17 5.74 3.85
C ILE A 37 8.12 6.23 2.75
N THR A 38 7.67 6.19 1.49
CA THR A 38 8.45 6.64 0.33
C THR A 38 8.88 8.10 0.47
N ARG A 39 7.93 8.98 0.85
CA ARG A 39 8.20 10.41 1.03
C ARG A 39 9.19 10.66 2.17
N ALA A 40 9.00 9.98 3.31
CA ALA A 40 9.87 10.11 4.47
C ALA A 40 11.29 9.62 4.14
N ALA A 41 11.43 8.43 3.56
CA ALA A 41 12.71 7.82 3.21
C ALA A 41 13.54 8.65 2.23
N ALA A 42 12.91 9.11 1.14
CA ALA A 42 13.59 9.93 0.13
C ALA A 42 14.07 11.27 0.72
N ARG A 43 13.32 11.85 1.66
CA ARG A 43 13.71 13.09 2.36
C ARG A 43 14.76 12.87 3.45
N ASN A 44 14.83 11.66 4.01
CA ASN A 44 15.72 11.27 5.11
C ASN A 44 17.15 10.90 4.66
N VAL A 45 17.42 10.90 3.35
CA VAL A 45 18.77 10.59 2.85
C VAL A 45 19.83 11.56 3.40
N PRO A 46 21.09 11.11 3.54
CA PRO A 46 22.17 11.93 4.07
C PRO A 46 22.37 13.22 3.26
N ASN A 47 22.95 14.25 3.87
CA ASN A 47 23.14 15.55 3.20
C ASN A 47 23.99 15.47 1.92
N GLU A 48 24.88 14.49 1.80
CA GLU A 48 25.64 14.26 0.56
C GLU A 48 24.77 13.78 -0.62
N MET A 49 23.55 13.29 -0.35
CA MET A 49 22.54 12.94 -1.33
C MET A 49 21.39 13.95 -1.39
N VAL A 50 21.61 15.22 -1.01
CA VAL A 50 20.53 16.21 -0.89
C VAL A 50 19.67 16.35 -2.16
N GLY A 51 20.26 16.19 -3.36
CA GLY A 51 19.51 16.19 -4.63
C GLY A 51 18.48 15.06 -4.75
N PHE A 52 18.75 13.91 -4.13
CA PHE A 52 17.83 12.76 -4.14
C PHE A 52 16.53 13.04 -3.38
N ARG A 53 16.52 14.00 -2.45
CA ARG A 53 15.28 14.40 -1.74
C ARG A 53 14.17 14.84 -2.70
N ALA A 54 14.52 15.38 -3.86
CA ALA A 54 13.58 15.80 -4.87
C ALA A 54 12.92 14.63 -5.64
N PHE A 55 13.55 13.44 -5.66
CA PHE A 55 12.99 12.22 -6.24
C PHE A 55 11.78 11.68 -5.46
N ALA A 56 11.53 12.18 -4.25
CA ALA A 56 10.27 11.93 -3.55
C ALA A 56 9.05 12.31 -4.40
N ARG A 57 9.13 13.36 -5.24
CA ARG A 57 8.01 13.81 -6.08
C ARG A 57 7.56 12.72 -7.07
N PRO A 58 8.42 12.20 -7.96
CA PRO A 58 8.03 11.19 -8.93
C PRO A 58 7.84 9.78 -8.34
N MET A 59 8.48 9.44 -7.20
CA MET A 59 8.42 8.09 -6.61
C MET A 59 7.20 7.82 -5.72
N VAL A 60 6.64 8.84 -5.08
CA VAL A 60 5.62 8.61 -4.04
C VAL A 60 4.36 7.96 -4.59
N TYR A 61 3.77 8.48 -5.67
CA TYR A 61 2.53 7.90 -6.20
C TYR A 61 2.73 6.49 -6.79
N PRO A 62 3.77 6.23 -7.61
CA PRO A 62 4.02 4.89 -8.13
C PRO A 62 4.33 3.82 -7.07
N SER A 63 4.72 4.19 -5.85
CA SER A 63 5.01 3.25 -4.75
C SER A 63 3.82 2.39 -4.29
N MET A 64 2.59 2.72 -4.70
CA MET A 64 1.41 1.90 -4.40
C MET A 64 1.08 0.86 -5.50
N PHE A 65 1.75 0.91 -6.65
CA PHE A 65 1.36 0.11 -7.81
C PHE A 65 1.68 -1.39 -7.73
N PRO A 66 2.69 -1.88 -6.97
CA PRO A 66 2.90 -3.32 -6.86
C PRO A 66 1.66 -4.11 -6.41
N ASP A 67 0.83 -3.57 -5.49
CA ASP A 67 -0.46 -4.16 -5.15
C ASP A 67 -1.38 -4.37 -6.37
N LEU A 68 -1.33 -3.44 -7.32
CA LEU A 68 -2.11 -3.48 -8.55
C LEU A 68 -1.51 -4.40 -9.60
N TRP A 69 -0.18 -4.63 -9.56
CA TRP A 69 0.49 -5.55 -10.48
C TRP A 69 0.00 -7.00 -10.29
N ARG A 70 -0.45 -7.36 -9.09
CA ARG A 70 -1.06 -8.67 -8.78
C ARG A 70 -2.26 -9.02 -9.66
N LEU A 71 -2.92 -8.01 -10.24
CA LEU A 71 -4.04 -8.24 -11.15
C LEU A 71 -3.60 -8.94 -12.43
N TRP A 72 -2.38 -8.69 -12.91
CA TRP A 72 -1.90 -9.10 -14.24
C TRP A 72 -0.55 -9.82 -14.25
N ASP A 73 0.16 -9.86 -13.11
CA ASP A 73 1.33 -10.71 -12.89
C ASP A 73 1.01 -11.75 -11.79
N ALA A 74 0.82 -13.00 -12.20
CA ALA A 74 0.54 -14.11 -11.28
C ALA A 74 1.73 -14.42 -10.35
N ALA A 75 2.95 -13.99 -10.70
CA ALA A 75 4.14 -14.17 -9.87
C ALA A 75 4.35 -13.02 -8.85
N GLU A 76 3.45 -12.01 -8.83
CA GLU A 76 3.59 -10.85 -7.97
C GLU A 76 3.33 -11.15 -6.50
N GLY A 77 2.31 -11.97 -6.20
CA GLY A 77 1.86 -12.22 -4.83
C GLY A 77 3.01 -12.53 -3.85
N PRO A 78 3.89 -13.51 -4.14
CA PRO A 78 5.02 -13.86 -3.27
C PRO A 78 6.04 -12.74 -2.99
N ARG A 79 6.04 -11.64 -3.73
CA ARG A 79 6.99 -10.51 -3.53
C ARG A 79 6.63 -9.63 -2.34
N HIS A 80 5.39 -9.69 -1.87
CA HIS A 80 4.87 -8.82 -0.81
C HIS A 80 5.13 -9.33 0.60
N TYR A 81 5.59 -10.57 0.78
CA TYR A 81 5.67 -11.15 2.12
C TYR A 81 6.90 -12.04 2.30
N PHE A 82 7.17 -12.37 3.55
CA PHE A 82 8.12 -13.39 3.96
C PHE A 82 7.73 -13.96 5.32
N GLU A 83 7.35 -15.23 5.39
CA GLU A 83 6.73 -15.86 6.58
C GLU A 83 7.74 -16.79 7.29
N PRO A 84 8.72 -16.25 8.06
CA PRO A 84 9.77 -17.05 8.70
C PRO A 84 9.22 -18.06 9.72
N ASP A 85 8.01 -17.87 10.24
CA ASP A 85 7.31 -18.81 11.11
C ASP A 85 6.87 -20.12 10.43
N ARG A 86 7.07 -20.25 9.12
CA ARG A 86 7.00 -21.53 8.40
C ARG A 86 8.28 -22.36 8.51
N LEU A 87 9.39 -21.76 8.92
CA LEU A 87 10.67 -22.45 9.06
C LEU A 87 10.80 -23.08 10.45
N PRO A 88 11.73 -24.05 10.63
CA PRO A 88 11.99 -24.61 11.94
C PRO A 88 12.36 -23.52 12.97
N PRO A 89 11.95 -23.67 14.24
CA PRO A 89 12.38 -22.75 15.30
C PRO A 89 13.90 -22.62 15.37
N GLY A 90 14.40 -21.39 15.46
CA GLY A 90 15.84 -21.10 15.53
C GLY A 90 16.58 -21.23 14.19
N PHE A 91 15.88 -21.28 13.05
CA PHE A 91 16.50 -21.24 11.74
C PHE A 91 17.29 -19.94 11.55
N ASP A 92 18.56 -20.04 11.14
CA ASP A 92 19.43 -18.89 10.91
C ASP A 92 19.14 -18.27 9.53
N LEU A 93 18.26 -17.26 9.49
CA LEU A 93 17.96 -16.51 8.28
C LEU A 93 19.17 -15.74 7.74
N GLY A 94 20.09 -15.32 8.61
CA GLY A 94 21.28 -14.55 8.24
C GLY A 94 22.34 -15.37 7.49
N ALA A 95 22.16 -16.70 7.43
CA ALA A 95 22.98 -17.63 6.64
C ALA A 95 22.35 -17.97 5.28
N LEU A 96 21.15 -17.46 4.97
CA LEU A 96 20.54 -17.66 3.67
C LEU A 96 21.35 -16.98 2.57
N SER A 97 21.46 -17.67 1.44
CA SER A 97 22.09 -17.17 0.23
C SER A 97 21.26 -16.04 -0.39
N THR A 98 21.94 -14.98 -0.83
CA THR A 98 21.35 -13.93 -1.68
C THR A 98 20.91 -14.47 -3.04
N ASP A 99 21.57 -15.51 -3.56
CA ASP A 99 21.03 -16.28 -4.69
C ASP A 99 19.77 -17.03 -4.23
N ARG A 100 18.61 -16.48 -4.58
CA ARG A 100 17.28 -17.04 -4.31
C ARG A 100 17.15 -18.49 -4.79
N LEU A 101 17.64 -18.80 -5.97
CA LEU A 101 17.50 -20.13 -6.54
C LEU A 101 18.33 -21.14 -5.75
N HIS A 102 19.54 -20.74 -5.32
CA HIS A 102 20.35 -21.54 -4.42
C HIS A 102 19.66 -21.74 -3.06
N ALA A 103 19.17 -20.66 -2.44
CA ALA A 103 18.51 -20.71 -1.14
C ALA A 103 17.33 -21.69 -1.13
N PHE A 104 16.42 -21.58 -2.11
CA PHE A 104 15.25 -22.46 -2.21
C PHE A 104 15.55 -23.91 -2.64
N ARG A 105 16.69 -24.15 -3.30
CA ARG A 105 17.08 -25.53 -3.68
C ARG A 105 17.85 -26.25 -2.58
N ASN A 106 18.66 -25.53 -1.82
CA ASN A 106 19.69 -26.13 -0.96
C ASN A 106 19.53 -25.81 0.53
N GLN A 107 18.86 -24.71 0.90
CA GLN A 107 18.80 -24.23 2.28
C GLN A 107 17.38 -24.23 2.87
N LEU A 108 16.35 -24.05 2.04
CA LEU A 108 14.95 -23.95 2.48
C LEU A 108 14.15 -25.20 2.13
N SER A 109 13.26 -25.59 3.04
CA SER A 109 12.32 -26.73 2.86
C SER A 109 10.92 -26.29 2.42
N VAL A 110 10.63 -24.98 2.43
CA VAL A 110 9.34 -24.39 2.11
C VAL A 110 9.38 -23.79 0.71
N LYS A 111 8.30 -23.93 -0.05
CA LYS A 111 8.20 -23.39 -1.41
C LYS A 111 8.17 -21.85 -1.42
N PRO A 112 8.69 -21.19 -2.47
CA PRO A 112 8.63 -19.73 -2.61
C PRO A 112 7.24 -19.13 -2.44
N ASP A 113 6.21 -19.73 -3.03
CA ASP A 113 4.82 -19.22 -2.95
C ASP A 113 4.14 -19.41 -1.59
N LEU A 114 4.80 -20.08 -0.65
CA LEU A 114 4.33 -20.22 0.73
C LEU A 114 5.19 -19.41 1.68
N LEU A 115 6.51 -19.44 1.49
CA LEU A 115 7.43 -18.69 2.33
C LEU A 115 7.41 -17.20 2.01
N GLY A 116 7.17 -16.83 0.75
CA GLY A 116 7.38 -15.48 0.25
C GLY A 116 8.83 -15.25 -0.16
N ILE A 117 9.04 -14.26 -1.04
CA ILE A 117 10.33 -13.91 -1.63
C ILE A 117 10.65 -12.42 -1.49
N GLY A 118 9.94 -11.68 -0.63
CA GLY A 118 10.14 -10.25 -0.41
C GLY A 118 11.61 -9.85 -0.16
N PRO A 119 12.37 -10.54 0.72
CA PRO A 119 13.77 -10.20 0.99
C PRO A 119 14.67 -10.21 -0.25
N TRP A 120 14.51 -11.23 -1.09
CA TRP A 120 15.24 -11.33 -2.36
C TRP A 120 14.78 -10.26 -3.35
N THR A 121 13.47 -9.97 -3.39
CA THR A 121 12.93 -8.92 -4.27
C THR A 121 13.53 -7.56 -3.93
N ILE A 122 13.65 -7.24 -2.64
CA ILE A 122 14.28 -5.99 -2.19
C ILE A 122 15.78 -5.96 -2.52
N ASN A 123 16.49 -7.08 -2.30
CA ASN A 123 17.90 -7.16 -2.64
C ASN A 123 18.15 -6.96 -4.15
N ASP A 124 17.42 -7.70 -4.98
CA ASP A 124 17.53 -7.61 -6.45
C ASP A 124 17.25 -6.18 -6.93
N LEU A 125 16.21 -5.52 -6.40
CA LEU A 125 15.90 -4.14 -6.77
C LEU A 125 16.90 -3.11 -6.28
N MET A 126 17.56 -3.34 -5.13
CA MET A 126 18.65 -2.49 -4.67
C MET A 126 19.87 -2.64 -5.59
N GLU A 127 20.19 -3.86 -6.03
CA GLU A 127 21.25 -4.13 -7.00
C GLU A 127 20.96 -3.47 -8.36
N ASP A 128 19.72 -3.60 -8.86
CA ASP A 128 19.27 -2.93 -10.09
C ASP A 128 19.35 -1.40 -9.97
N MET A 129 18.89 -0.85 -8.86
CA MET A 129 18.98 0.60 -8.58
C MET A 129 20.44 1.07 -8.55
N THR A 130 21.32 0.27 -7.95
CA THR A 130 22.78 0.54 -7.89
C THR A 130 23.36 0.61 -9.30
N GLU A 131 23.08 -0.38 -10.14
CA GLU A 131 23.60 -0.43 -11.51
C GLU A 131 23.03 0.71 -12.38
N ALA A 132 21.75 1.02 -12.22
CA ALA A 132 21.12 2.13 -12.93
C ALA A 132 21.75 3.48 -12.56
N MET A 133 22.02 3.72 -11.27
CA MET A 133 22.76 4.91 -10.83
C MET A 133 24.18 4.95 -11.41
N ARG A 134 24.90 3.82 -11.36
CA ARG A 134 26.28 3.70 -11.87
C ARG A 134 26.37 4.04 -13.36
N THR A 135 25.38 3.63 -14.12
CA THR A 135 25.28 3.84 -15.57
C THR A 135 24.52 5.11 -15.97
N ASN A 136 24.11 5.94 -14.98
CA ASN A 136 23.31 7.16 -15.15
C ASN A 136 21.90 6.96 -15.73
N ASP A 137 21.33 5.76 -15.66
CA ASP A 137 19.90 5.53 -15.92
C ASP A 137 19.07 5.87 -14.67
N TRP A 138 18.92 7.16 -14.41
CA TRP A 138 18.18 7.65 -13.25
C TRP A 138 16.67 7.38 -13.32
N MET A 139 16.12 7.18 -14.52
CA MET A 139 14.71 6.81 -14.69
C MET A 139 14.48 5.40 -14.16
N TRP A 140 15.34 4.46 -14.55
CA TRP A 140 15.30 3.12 -14.02
C TRP A 140 15.61 3.09 -12.51
N ALA A 141 16.62 3.83 -12.05
CA ALA A 141 16.92 3.96 -10.62
C ALA A 141 15.70 4.41 -9.80
N ALA A 142 14.95 5.41 -10.30
CA ALA A 142 13.76 5.92 -9.63
C ALA A 142 12.59 4.91 -9.64
N ARG A 143 12.43 4.14 -10.73
CA ARG A 143 11.42 3.06 -10.79
C ARG A 143 11.74 1.93 -9.80
N CYS A 144 13.00 1.48 -9.75
CA CYS A 144 13.46 0.52 -8.74
C CYS A 144 13.26 1.06 -7.32
N GLY A 145 13.67 2.32 -7.08
CA GLY A 145 13.47 2.99 -5.80
C GLY A 145 12.00 3.05 -5.37
N SER A 146 11.10 3.34 -6.31
CA SER A 146 9.67 3.40 -6.02
C SER A 146 9.09 2.02 -5.67
N ALA A 147 9.53 0.96 -6.33
CA ALA A 147 9.09 -0.40 -6.03
C ALA A 147 9.72 -0.94 -4.74
N LEU A 148 10.99 -0.63 -4.48
CA LEU A 148 11.67 -0.90 -3.20
C LEU A 148 10.86 -0.36 -2.02
N ALA A 149 10.32 0.85 -2.16
CA ALA A 149 9.51 1.46 -1.11
C ALA A 149 8.24 0.67 -0.79
N HIS A 150 7.67 0.00 -1.78
CA HIS A 150 6.51 -0.86 -1.59
C HIS A 150 6.89 -2.11 -0.80
N TYR A 151 7.75 -2.94 -1.37
CA TYR A 151 8.08 -4.25 -0.79
C TYR A 151 8.78 -4.14 0.56
N LEU A 152 9.65 -3.14 0.76
CA LEU A 152 10.23 -2.91 2.08
C LEU A 152 9.16 -2.43 3.08
N GLY A 153 8.22 -1.60 2.64
CA GLY A 153 7.06 -1.20 3.44
C GLY A 153 6.24 -2.42 3.90
N ASP A 154 5.96 -3.34 2.97
CA ASP A 154 5.27 -4.60 3.31
C ASP A 154 6.05 -5.42 4.32
N LEU A 155 7.38 -5.58 4.17
CA LEU A 155 8.15 -6.36 5.14
C LEU A 155 8.33 -5.67 6.51
N HIS A 156 7.93 -4.40 6.65
CA HIS A 156 7.81 -3.73 7.95
C HIS A 156 6.39 -3.79 8.50
N MET A 157 5.43 -4.26 7.71
CA MET A 157 4.11 -4.60 8.18
C MET A 157 4.15 -5.96 8.88
N PRO A 158 3.90 -6.04 10.20
CA PRO A 158 4.13 -7.28 10.94
C PRO A 158 3.35 -8.49 10.39
N LEU A 159 2.10 -8.31 9.99
CA LEU A 159 1.26 -9.38 9.43
C LEU A 159 1.69 -9.86 8.04
N HIS A 160 2.53 -9.13 7.27
CA HIS A 160 3.17 -9.68 6.06
C HIS A 160 4.39 -10.56 6.38
N CYS A 161 4.75 -10.68 7.68
CA CYS A 161 5.85 -11.51 8.15
C CYS A 161 5.41 -12.73 8.97
N THR A 162 4.17 -13.21 8.79
CA THR A 162 3.65 -14.40 9.49
C THR A 162 2.67 -15.18 8.63
N ARG A 163 2.72 -16.52 8.71
CA ARG A 163 1.72 -17.39 8.09
C ARG A 163 0.30 -17.21 8.64
N ASN A 164 0.14 -16.53 9.77
CA ASN A 164 -1.14 -16.15 10.36
C ASN A 164 -1.53 -14.70 9.99
N TYR A 165 -1.11 -14.23 8.80
CA TYR A 165 -1.26 -12.85 8.34
C TYR A 165 -2.67 -12.25 8.49
N ASN A 166 -3.72 -13.06 8.34
CA ASN A 166 -5.11 -12.62 8.44
C ASN A 166 -5.82 -13.24 9.63
N GLY A 167 -5.10 -13.76 10.63
CA GLY A 167 -5.67 -14.38 11.82
C GLY A 167 -6.33 -15.73 11.56
N GLN A 168 -6.10 -16.34 10.39
CA GLN A 168 -6.73 -17.59 9.95
C GLN A 168 -6.41 -18.81 10.83
N GLU A 169 -5.28 -18.80 11.54
CA GLU A 169 -4.86 -19.90 12.42
C GLU A 169 -5.37 -19.71 13.86
N THR A 170 -5.75 -18.49 14.23
CA THR A 170 -6.12 -18.12 15.60
C THR A 170 -7.55 -17.61 15.75
N GLY A 171 -8.34 -17.63 14.67
CA GLY A 171 -9.75 -17.25 14.63
C GLY A 171 -10.01 -15.74 14.56
N GLN A 172 -9.06 -14.96 14.07
CA GLN A 172 -9.09 -13.48 14.02
C GLN A 172 -9.26 -12.95 12.60
N TYR A 173 -9.95 -13.70 11.73
CA TYR A 173 -10.16 -13.40 10.31
C TYR A 173 -10.44 -11.91 10.04
N GLY A 174 -9.68 -11.33 9.12
CA GLY A 174 -9.80 -9.92 8.73
C GLY A 174 -8.88 -8.97 9.50
N VAL A 175 -8.11 -9.45 10.50
CA VAL A 175 -7.20 -8.61 11.29
C VAL A 175 -6.19 -7.88 10.42
N HIS A 176 -5.78 -8.50 9.30
CA HIS A 176 -4.91 -7.86 8.33
C HIS A 176 -5.49 -6.51 7.92
N HIS A 177 -6.64 -6.51 7.24
CA HIS A 177 -7.30 -5.28 6.77
C HIS A 177 -7.61 -4.29 7.92
N ARG A 178 -8.05 -4.77 9.09
CA ARG A 178 -8.37 -3.88 10.21
C ARG A 178 -7.17 -3.07 10.68
N VAL A 179 -6.01 -3.71 10.80
CA VAL A 179 -4.76 -3.03 11.20
C VAL A 179 -4.25 -2.17 10.05
N GLU A 180 -4.13 -2.78 8.90
CA GLU A 180 -3.52 -2.30 7.68
C GLU A 180 -4.18 -1.08 7.05
N SER A 181 -5.51 -1.09 7.06
CA SER A 181 -6.33 -0.20 6.26
C SER A 181 -7.13 0.67 7.21
N ASP A 182 -8.02 0.06 7.99
CA ASP A 182 -9.01 0.82 8.74
C ASP A 182 -8.35 1.63 9.87
N MET A 183 -7.47 1.00 10.65
CA MET A 183 -6.80 1.65 11.78
C MET A 183 -5.75 2.66 11.31
N THR A 184 -4.77 2.24 10.50
CA THR A 184 -3.66 3.14 10.10
C THR A 184 -4.16 4.34 9.28
N LYS A 185 -5.16 4.20 8.39
CA LYS A 185 -5.75 5.35 7.69
C LYS A 185 -6.39 6.36 8.64
N SER A 186 -6.93 5.88 9.76
CA SER A 186 -7.65 6.71 10.72
C SER A 186 -6.71 7.44 11.68
N PHE A 187 -5.62 6.78 12.10
CA PHE A 187 -4.77 7.27 13.19
C PHE A 187 -3.38 7.75 12.77
N VAL A 188 -2.88 7.37 11.58
CA VAL A 188 -1.50 7.68 11.16
C VAL A 188 -1.48 8.78 10.10
N GLY A 189 -0.83 9.90 10.43
CA GLY A 189 -0.44 10.93 9.47
C GLY A 189 1.02 10.83 9.05
N SER A 190 1.37 11.51 7.96
CA SER A 190 2.75 11.53 7.46
C SER A 190 3.76 12.16 8.44
N GLN A 191 3.29 13.04 9.34
CA GLN A 191 4.10 13.71 10.36
C GLN A 191 4.48 12.78 11.54
N ASP A 192 3.77 11.66 11.69
CA ASP A 192 4.00 10.71 12.79
C ASP A 192 5.12 9.72 12.45
N ILE A 193 5.57 9.68 11.18
CA ILE A 193 6.69 8.87 10.73
C ILE A 193 8.00 9.63 10.96
N LEU A 194 8.79 9.16 11.91
CA LEU A 194 10.03 9.80 12.36
C LEU A 194 11.23 8.87 12.07
N PRO A 195 11.69 8.82 10.81
CA PRO A 195 12.72 7.87 10.42
C PRO A 195 14.06 8.15 11.13
N PRO A 196 14.79 7.12 11.58
CA PRO A 196 16.17 7.30 12.01
C PRO A 196 17.05 7.70 10.81
N PRO A 197 18.20 8.37 11.04
CA PRO A 197 19.11 8.74 9.97
C PRO A 197 19.57 7.53 9.14
N ALA A 198 19.67 7.69 7.83
CA ALA A 198 20.15 6.65 6.94
C ALA A 198 21.61 6.25 7.25
N VAL A 199 21.90 4.95 7.17
CA VAL A 199 23.23 4.38 7.33
C VAL A 199 23.62 3.55 6.11
N TYR A 200 24.92 3.42 5.86
CA TYR A 200 25.41 2.49 4.86
C TYR A 200 25.33 1.07 5.41
N LEU A 201 24.86 0.13 4.60
CA LEU A 201 24.69 -1.27 4.98
C LEU A 201 25.82 -2.11 4.37
N ASP A 202 26.69 -2.66 5.22
CA ASP A 202 27.76 -3.56 4.77
C ASP A 202 27.20 -4.89 4.24
N GLU A 203 26.15 -5.41 4.89
CA GLU A 203 25.47 -6.66 4.49
C GLU A 203 23.96 -6.43 4.36
N PRO A 204 23.49 -5.81 3.25
CA PRO A 204 22.10 -5.38 3.10
C PRO A 204 21.10 -6.53 3.23
N PHE A 205 21.38 -7.69 2.62
CA PHE A 205 20.48 -8.84 2.68
C PHE A 205 20.31 -9.40 4.09
N ARG A 206 21.38 -9.44 4.88
CA ARG A 206 21.31 -9.82 6.29
C ARG A 206 20.48 -8.82 7.10
N ALA A 207 20.62 -7.52 6.83
CA ALA A 207 19.80 -6.50 7.48
C ALA A 207 18.31 -6.68 7.13
N ILE A 208 17.98 -6.91 5.86
CA ILE A 208 16.61 -7.18 5.40
C ILE A 208 16.00 -8.38 6.13
N MET A 209 16.75 -9.49 6.26
CA MET A 209 16.31 -10.66 7.03
C MET A 209 16.07 -10.33 8.51
N GLY A 210 16.91 -9.49 9.11
CA GLY A 210 16.73 -9.01 10.48
C GLY A 210 15.43 -8.22 10.65
N TRP A 211 15.13 -7.30 9.74
CA TRP A 211 13.89 -6.52 9.79
C TRP A 211 12.64 -7.38 9.63
N CYS A 212 12.69 -8.43 8.80
CA CYS A 212 11.60 -9.41 8.71
C CYS A 212 11.36 -10.16 10.03
N LEU A 213 12.42 -10.49 10.79
CA LEU A 213 12.28 -11.12 12.10
C LEU A 213 11.64 -10.16 13.11
N GLU A 214 12.07 -8.90 13.15
CA GLU A 214 11.45 -7.90 14.01
C GLU A 214 9.95 -7.73 13.69
N SER A 215 9.59 -7.71 12.41
CA SER A 215 8.19 -7.69 11.97
C SER A 215 7.43 -8.96 12.35
N ALA A 216 8.04 -10.14 12.21
CA ALA A 216 7.42 -11.40 12.60
C ALA A 216 7.12 -11.46 14.11
N ASP A 217 8.05 -10.97 14.95
CA ASP A 217 7.86 -10.88 16.39
C ASP A 217 6.72 -9.90 16.75
N ALA A 218 6.70 -8.72 16.12
CA ALA A 218 5.63 -7.74 16.30
C ALA A 218 4.24 -8.26 15.87
N ALA A 219 4.17 -9.24 14.95
CA ALA A 219 2.92 -9.81 14.49
C ALA A 219 2.17 -10.54 15.62
N VAL A 220 2.92 -11.19 16.52
CA VAL A 220 2.38 -11.88 17.70
C VAL A 220 1.71 -10.88 18.64
N GLU A 221 2.32 -9.70 18.83
CA GLU A 221 1.79 -8.64 19.66
C GLU A 221 0.52 -8.03 19.05
N ILE A 222 0.51 -7.77 17.74
CA ILE A 222 -0.67 -7.28 17.03
C ILE A 222 -1.85 -8.27 17.14
N LEU A 223 -1.61 -9.56 16.95
CA LEU A 223 -2.65 -10.58 17.10
C LEU A 223 -3.15 -10.68 18.55
N THR A 224 -2.27 -10.51 19.52
CA THR A 224 -2.67 -10.48 20.95
C THR A 224 -3.54 -9.27 21.23
N ALA A 225 -3.19 -8.10 20.70
CA ALA A 225 -3.93 -6.86 20.85
C ALA A 225 -5.30 -6.90 20.15
N ASP A 226 -5.39 -7.45 18.93
CA ASP A 226 -6.67 -7.64 18.21
C ASP A 226 -7.66 -8.50 19.02
N ARG A 227 -7.18 -9.57 19.64
CA ARG A 227 -8.01 -10.41 20.52
C ARG A 227 -8.51 -9.63 21.75
N ALA A 228 -7.64 -8.84 22.37
CA ALA A 228 -8.00 -8.03 23.53
C ALA A 228 -9.00 -6.92 23.15
N ALA A 229 -8.78 -6.22 22.05
CA ALA A 229 -9.68 -5.20 21.52
C ALA A 229 -11.06 -5.79 21.18
N THR A 230 -11.09 -6.97 20.56
CA THR A 230 -12.33 -7.70 20.26
C THR A 230 -13.11 -8.03 21.53
N ALA A 231 -12.43 -8.47 22.60
CA ALA A 231 -13.07 -8.77 23.87
C ALA A 231 -13.68 -7.52 24.53
N VAL A 232 -12.96 -6.39 24.50
CA VAL A 232 -13.44 -5.10 25.02
C VAL A 232 -14.64 -4.57 24.23
N ALA A 233 -14.67 -4.82 22.92
CA ALA A 233 -15.78 -4.44 22.05
C ALA A 233 -16.91 -5.47 22.00
N GLU A 234 -16.97 -6.43 22.95
CA GLU A 234 -18.00 -7.47 23.02
C GLU A 234 -18.16 -8.28 21.71
N GLY A 235 -17.05 -8.48 20.99
CA GLY A 235 -16.99 -9.19 19.71
C GLY A 235 -17.15 -8.32 18.46
N ALA A 236 -17.45 -7.03 18.59
CA ALA A 236 -17.66 -6.12 17.46
C ALA A 236 -16.35 -5.54 16.91
N THR A 237 -15.80 -6.15 15.85
CA THR A 237 -14.52 -5.77 15.22
C THR A 237 -14.60 -4.60 14.23
N ASP A 238 -15.78 -3.99 14.07
CA ASP A 238 -16.06 -2.83 13.19
C ASP A 238 -16.51 -1.60 13.98
N SER A 239 -16.32 -1.60 15.29
CA SER A 239 -16.75 -0.54 16.21
C SER A 239 -15.64 0.46 16.53
N GLU A 240 -16.01 1.69 16.90
CA GLU A 240 -15.08 2.70 17.41
C GLU A 240 -14.32 2.20 18.65
N THR A 241 -15.04 1.54 19.59
CA THR A 241 -14.45 0.93 20.80
C THR A 241 -13.32 -0.04 20.46
N TYR A 242 -13.54 -0.89 19.45
CA TYR A 242 -12.53 -1.83 18.98
C TYR A 242 -11.29 -1.10 18.45
N TYR A 243 -11.46 -0.14 17.54
CA TYR A 243 -10.33 0.54 16.91
C TYR A 243 -9.55 1.43 17.89
N LEU A 244 -10.23 2.12 18.79
CA LEU A 244 -9.57 2.89 19.85
C LEU A 244 -8.75 1.97 20.75
N LYS A 245 -9.28 0.81 21.14
CA LYS A 245 -8.55 -0.14 21.98
C LYS A 245 -7.38 -0.78 21.25
N LEU A 246 -7.56 -1.15 19.99
CA LEU A 246 -6.49 -1.70 19.17
C LEU A 246 -5.36 -0.68 19.00
N TRP A 247 -5.70 0.58 18.70
CA TRP A 247 -4.71 1.66 18.59
C TRP A 247 -4.00 1.94 19.91
N GLU A 248 -4.72 1.98 21.03
CA GLU A 248 -4.13 2.13 22.38
C GLU A 248 -3.06 1.06 22.64
N LEU A 249 -3.28 -0.18 22.20
CA LEU A 249 -2.39 -1.31 22.44
C LEU A 249 -1.25 -1.45 21.42
N THR A 250 -1.39 -0.88 20.22
CA THR A 250 -0.47 -1.15 19.10
C THR A 250 0.19 0.10 18.51
N SER A 251 -0.24 1.31 18.89
CA SER A 251 0.25 2.55 18.31
C SER A 251 1.77 2.68 18.34
N ASP A 252 2.41 2.37 19.47
CA ASP A 252 3.88 2.42 19.59
C ASP A 252 4.56 1.47 18.60
N ILE A 253 4.08 0.24 18.47
CA ILE A 253 4.60 -0.77 17.53
C ILE A 253 4.41 -0.30 16.08
N ILE A 254 3.22 0.19 15.74
CA ILE A 254 2.89 0.62 14.37
C ILE A 254 3.72 1.84 13.96
N LEU A 255 3.83 2.85 14.82
CA LEU A 255 4.61 4.05 14.55
C LEU A 255 6.11 3.76 14.46
N GLU A 256 6.61 2.87 15.31
CA GLU A 256 7.99 2.39 15.27
C GLU A 256 8.25 1.65 13.97
N ARG A 257 7.40 0.70 13.56
CA ARG A 257 7.57 -0.04 12.29
C ARG A 257 7.51 0.85 11.05
N LEU A 258 6.61 1.82 11.00
CA LEU A 258 6.53 2.79 9.91
C LEU A 258 7.79 3.68 9.84
N SER A 259 8.30 4.11 11.00
CA SER A 259 9.51 4.94 11.10
C SER A 259 10.76 4.14 10.69
N SER A 260 10.87 2.90 11.17
CA SER A 260 11.92 1.96 10.81
C SER A 260 11.87 1.62 9.31
N ALA A 261 10.68 1.41 8.73
CA ALA A 261 10.53 1.21 7.28
C ALA A 261 11.13 2.38 6.48
N ALA A 262 10.79 3.62 6.86
CA ALA A 262 11.31 4.81 6.19
C ALA A 262 12.83 5.00 6.39
N GLY A 263 13.36 4.74 7.58
CA GLY A 263 14.79 4.81 7.86
C GLY A 263 15.60 3.74 7.12
N ASN A 264 15.12 2.50 7.13
CA ASN A 264 15.73 1.36 6.46
C ASN A 264 15.68 1.52 4.93
N LEU A 265 14.58 2.04 4.39
CA LEU A 265 14.47 2.39 2.97
C LEU A 265 15.47 3.47 2.57
N SER A 266 15.62 4.49 3.41
CA SER A 266 16.62 5.55 3.22
C SER A 266 18.05 4.99 3.23
N SER A 267 18.31 4.01 4.10
CA SER A 267 19.59 3.28 4.18
C SER A 267 19.84 2.42 2.93
N ILE A 268 18.81 1.79 2.37
CA ILE A 268 18.90 1.08 1.08
C ILE A 268 19.23 2.06 -0.05
N TYR A 269 18.52 3.19 -0.17
CA TYR A 269 18.83 4.21 -1.20
C TYR A 269 20.26 4.72 -1.07
N TYR A 270 20.69 4.98 0.16
CA TYR A 270 22.04 5.44 0.45
C TYR A 270 23.09 4.39 0.06
N THR A 271 22.87 3.14 0.45
CA THR A 271 23.75 2.02 0.13
C THR A 271 23.86 1.83 -1.38
N ALA A 272 22.74 1.86 -2.11
CA ALA A 272 22.74 1.74 -3.57
C ALA A 272 23.55 2.87 -4.24
N TRP A 273 23.38 4.11 -3.80
CA TRP A 273 24.12 5.25 -4.34
C TRP A 273 25.62 5.21 -4.02
N VAL A 274 26.00 4.81 -2.81
CA VAL A 274 27.41 4.63 -2.43
C VAL A 274 28.04 3.52 -3.27
N ASN A 275 27.36 2.37 -3.42
CA ASN A 275 27.82 1.25 -4.23
C ASN A 275 27.93 1.59 -5.72
N ALA A 276 27.10 2.51 -6.20
CA ALA A 276 27.17 3.04 -7.56
C ALA A 276 28.39 3.93 -7.83
N GLY A 277 29.20 4.23 -6.80
CA GLY A 277 30.36 5.13 -6.90
C GLY A 277 30.01 6.59 -6.69
N ARG A 278 28.90 6.89 -6.00
CA ARG A 278 28.45 8.25 -5.65
C ARG A 278 28.28 9.16 -6.88
N PRO A 279 27.55 8.72 -7.93
CA PRO A 279 27.33 9.53 -9.14
C PRO A 279 26.58 10.83 -8.81
N ALA A 280 26.78 11.84 -9.65
CA ALA A 280 26.03 13.10 -9.54
C ALA A 280 24.52 12.83 -9.70
N ILE A 281 23.72 13.33 -8.76
CA ILE A 281 22.26 13.17 -8.78
C ILE A 281 21.66 14.28 -9.66
N PRO A 282 20.94 13.95 -10.75
CA PRO A 282 20.32 14.95 -11.62
C PRO A 282 19.03 15.49 -11.00
N GLU A 283 18.41 16.44 -11.69
CA GLU A 283 17.04 16.85 -11.37
C GLU A 283 16.06 15.68 -11.59
N PRO A 284 15.02 15.54 -10.75
CA PRO A 284 14.04 14.48 -10.87
C PRO A 284 13.11 14.69 -12.08
N PHE A 285 12.53 13.58 -12.54
CA PHE A 285 11.48 13.60 -13.57
C PHE A 285 10.16 14.14 -13.02
N GLU A 286 9.24 14.52 -13.91
CA GLU A 286 7.90 14.92 -13.51
C GLU A 286 7.06 13.74 -13.02
N GLU A 287 7.13 12.60 -13.72
CA GLU A 287 6.36 11.38 -13.47
C GLU A 287 7.22 10.13 -13.74
N LEU A 288 6.92 9.00 -13.08
CA LEU A 288 7.47 7.69 -13.43
C LEU A 288 6.42 6.82 -14.12
N PRO A 289 6.84 5.94 -15.05
CA PRO A 289 5.99 4.86 -15.55
C PRO A 289 5.53 3.94 -14.41
N VAL A 290 4.24 3.56 -14.45
CA VAL A 290 3.59 2.77 -13.40
C VAL A 290 3.47 1.27 -13.73
N PHE A 291 3.98 0.87 -14.90
CA PHE A 291 4.04 -0.54 -15.31
C PHE A 291 4.95 -1.35 -14.39
N SER A 292 4.64 -2.64 -14.21
CA SER A 292 5.50 -3.55 -13.47
C SER A 292 6.91 -3.51 -14.02
N ILE A 293 7.86 -3.39 -13.10
CA ILE A 293 9.28 -3.48 -13.42
C ILE A 293 9.71 -4.92 -13.70
N PHE A 294 8.92 -5.91 -13.29
CA PHE A 294 9.20 -7.34 -13.50
C PHE A 294 8.62 -7.87 -14.81
N SER A 295 7.34 -7.60 -15.06
CA SER A 295 6.64 -8.14 -16.24
C SER A 295 6.52 -7.15 -17.39
N GLY A 296 6.78 -5.85 -17.15
CA GLY A 296 6.43 -4.78 -18.10
C GLY A 296 4.93 -4.56 -18.26
N VAL A 297 4.10 -5.36 -17.59
CA VAL A 297 2.64 -5.27 -17.59
C VAL A 297 2.21 -4.41 -16.40
N GLY A 298 1.33 -3.47 -16.62
CA GLY A 298 0.67 -2.72 -15.54
C GLY A 298 -0.50 -1.99 -16.12
N ILE A 299 -1.25 -1.26 -15.29
CA ILE A 299 -2.45 -0.54 -15.71
C ILE A 299 -2.14 0.29 -16.95
N ASP A 300 -2.54 -0.18 -18.14
CA ASP A 300 -2.63 0.68 -19.30
C ASP A 300 -3.56 1.80 -18.87
N PRO A 301 -3.10 3.07 -18.71
CA PRO A 301 -4.05 4.15 -18.84
C PRO A 301 -4.68 3.91 -20.20
N PRO A 302 -6.01 3.71 -20.30
CA PRO A 302 -6.62 3.23 -21.52
C PRO A 302 -6.07 4.03 -22.68
N GLU A 303 -5.46 3.34 -23.66
CA GLU A 303 -4.97 3.96 -24.88
C GLU A 303 -6.14 4.76 -25.45
N PHE A 304 -6.12 6.08 -25.22
CA PHE A 304 -7.13 6.94 -25.78
C PHE A 304 -6.75 7.13 -27.24
N GLU A 305 -7.16 6.16 -28.06
CA GLU A 305 -7.28 6.31 -29.50
C GLU A 305 -7.99 7.64 -29.77
N ASN A 306 -7.19 8.57 -30.28
CA ASN A 306 -7.41 10.01 -30.26
C ASN A 306 -8.47 10.50 -31.27
N ARG A 307 -9.46 9.67 -31.61
CA ARG A 307 -10.55 10.01 -32.56
C ARG A 307 -11.96 9.76 -32.04
N GLN A 308 -12.18 8.78 -31.17
CA GLN A 308 -13.53 8.54 -30.60
C GLN A 308 -13.84 9.38 -29.35
N ARG A 309 -12.80 9.88 -28.67
CA ARG A 309 -12.90 10.64 -27.41
C ARG A 309 -13.70 11.95 -27.54
N SER A 310 -13.65 12.62 -28.69
CA SER A 310 -14.33 13.93 -28.86
C SER A 310 -15.86 13.83 -28.87
N SER A 311 -16.42 12.68 -29.25
CA SER A 311 -17.87 12.46 -29.35
C SER A 311 -18.46 12.00 -28.02
N GLN A 312 -17.79 11.06 -27.34
CA GLN A 312 -18.23 10.56 -26.04
C GLN A 312 -18.04 11.60 -24.94
N GLN A 313 -16.92 12.33 -24.94
CA GLN A 313 -16.66 13.36 -23.91
C GLN A 313 -17.68 14.51 -23.99
N ARG A 314 -18.08 14.93 -25.19
CA ARG A 314 -19.21 15.88 -25.36
C ARG A 314 -20.53 15.34 -24.79
N LYS A 315 -20.80 14.04 -24.93
CA LYS A 315 -22.02 13.41 -24.36
C LYS A 315 -21.95 13.33 -22.84
N TYR A 316 -20.80 12.95 -22.27
CA TYR A 316 -20.62 12.90 -20.82
C TYR A 316 -20.66 14.29 -20.19
N ASP A 317 -20.02 15.28 -20.80
CA ASP A 317 -20.08 16.68 -20.35
C ASP A 317 -21.53 17.20 -20.42
N LEU A 318 -22.26 16.92 -21.50
CA LEU A 318 -23.69 17.27 -21.60
C LEU A 318 -24.52 16.64 -20.47
N ILE A 319 -24.27 15.37 -20.14
CA ILE A 319 -24.98 14.68 -19.06
C ILE A 319 -24.62 15.29 -17.71
N ILE A 320 -23.32 15.50 -17.42
CA ILE A 320 -22.85 16.08 -16.15
C ILE A 320 -23.41 17.49 -15.97
N TRP A 321 -23.32 18.35 -16.99
CA TRP A 321 -23.86 19.71 -16.93
C TRP A 321 -25.39 19.75 -16.82
N SER A 322 -26.09 18.80 -17.45
CA SER A 322 -27.56 18.68 -17.31
C SER A 322 -27.95 18.26 -15.89
N VAL A 323 -27.22 17.31 -15.30
CA VAL A 323 -27.44 16.86 -13.91
C VAL A 323 -27.11 17.96 -12.91
N MET A 324 -25.98 18.65 -13.09
CA MET A 324 -25.60 19.80 -12.25
C MET A 324 -26.61 20.95 -12.37
N GLY A 325 -27.10 21.23 -13.58
CA GLY A 325 -28.16 22.20 -13.82
C GLY A 325 -29.46 21.83 -13.09
N ALA A 326 -29.90 20.57 -13.18
CA ALA A 326 -31.09 20.09 -12.50
C ALA A 326 -30.97 20.18 -10.97
N ILE A 327 -29.82 19.80 -10.40
CA ILE A 327 -29.56 19.93 -8.96
C ILE A 327 -29.59 21.40 -8.54
N CYS A 328 -28.97 22.30 -9.31
CA CYS A 328 -28.98 23.73 -9.02
C CYS A 328 -30.40 24.30 -9.01
N VAL A 329 -31.25 23.93 -9.98
CA VAL A 329 -32.66 24.34 -10.02
C VAL A 329 -33.44 23.82 -8.80
N ILE A 330 -33.22 22.56 -8.41
CA ILE A 330 -33.87 21.98 -7.21
C ILE A 330 -33.45 22.73 -5.94
N VAL A 331 -32.17 23.05 -5.80
CA VAL A 331 -31.65 23.80 -4.64
C VAL A 331 -32.23 25.20 -4.58
N ILE A 332 -32.27 25.92 -5.72
CA ILE A 332 -32.85 27.26 -5.81
C ILE A 332 -34.35 27.22 -5.51
N ALA A 333 -35.10 26.30 -6.11
CA ALA A 333 -36.53 26.14 -5.86
C ALA A 333 -36.82 25.79 -4.39
N SER A 334 -36.01 24.91 -3.79
CA SER A 334 -36.10 24.55 -2.37
C SER A 334 -35.81 25.74 -1.45
N SER A 335 -34.82 26.57 -1.81
CA SER A 335 -34.48 27.80 -1.09
C SER A 335 -35.60 28.84 -1.17
N LEU A 336 -36.13 29.09 -2.37
CA LEU A 336 -37.26 30.00 -2.60
C LEU A 336 -38.52 29.53 -1.87
N TYR A 337 -38.82 28.23 -1.91
CA TYR A 337 -39.95 27.64 -1.19
C TYR A 337 -39.82 27.82 0.32
N ARG A 338 -38.64 27.50 0.88
CA ARG A 338 -38.35 27.74 2.32
C ARG A 338 -38.48 29.22 2.68
N GLY A 339 -37.95 30.11 1.86
CA GLY A 339 -38.07 31.56 2.05
C GLY A 339 -39.51 32.08 1.95
N ALA A 340 -40.34 31.51 1.07
CA ALA A 340 -41.76 31.86 0.98
C ALA A 340 -42.55 31.37 2.19
N LYS A 341 -42.27 30.14 2.68
CA LYS A 341 -42.91 29.58 3.88
C LYS A 341 -42.57 30.39 5.14
N LEU A 342 -41.31 30.79 5.29
CA LEU A 342 -40.85 31.69 6.36
C LEU A 342 -41.57 33.04 6.34
N ARG A 343 -41.67 33.68 5.16
CA ARG A 343 -42.37 34.96 5.01
C ARG A 343 -43.87 34.86 5.28
N LYS A 344 -44.51 33.72 4.96
CA LYS A 344 -45.93 33.48 5.26
C LYS A 344 -46.16 33.25 6.76
N ALA A 345 -45.24 32.56 7.44
CA ALA A 345 -45.30 32.38 8.90
C ALA A 345 -45.10 33.70 9.68
N LEU A 346 -44.25 34.60 9.17
CA LEU A 346 -44.01 35.92 9.78
C LEU A 346 -45.18 36.90 9.61
N LYS A 347 -46.05 36.73 8.61
CA LYS A 347 -47.27 37.55 8.40
C LYS A 347 -48.50 37.02 9.14
N ALA A 348 -48.40 35.83 9.75
CA ALA A 348 -49.48 35.20 10.53
C ALA A 348 -49.30 35.39 12.05
N LYS A 349 -48.21 36.07 12.45
CA LYS A 349 -48.06 36.78 13.73
C LYS A 349 -48.33 38.25 13.48
#